data_AF-A0A6G3LPE5-F1
#
_entry.id   AF-A0A6G3LPE5-F1
#
_cell.length_a   1.000
_cell.length_b   1.000
_cell.length_c   1.000
_cell.angle_alpha   90.00
_cell.angle_beta   90.00
_cell.angle_gamma   90.00
#
_symmetry.space_group_name_H-M   'P 1'
#
loop_
_entity.id
_entity.type
_entity.pdbx_description
1 polymer ?
#
loop_
_entity_poly.entity_id
_entity_poly.type
_entity_poly.pdbx_seq_one_letter_code
_entity_poly.pdbx_strand_id
1 'polypeptide(L)'
;MEITSPIVNFLVVVAALIIAIASTFFYPASYSIFVFLLVTGSWLALTAFLTRRRRGVTRYPASAVRSLYGGLMLSVSAAGILFLGSVDWRIAVIVFLAGIGLTGVAFYLLAKQ
;
A
#
# COMPACT_ATOMS: atom_id res chain seq x y z
N MET A 1 1.65 -22.43 -5.21
CA MET A 1 1.30 -21.22 -5.98
C MET A 1 2.20 -20.08 -5.53
N GLU A 2 2.95 -19.45 -6.43
CA GLU A 2 3.61 -18.19 -6.09
C GLU A 2 2.52 -17.14 -5.88
N ILE A 3 2.37 -16.67 -4.63
CA ILE A 3 1.39 -15.65 -4.22
C ILE A 3 1.54 -14.36 -5.06
N THR A 4 2.68 -14.21 -5.73
CA THR A 4 3.09 -13.03 -6.49
C THR A 4 3.10 -13.26 -8.02
N SER A 5 2.31 -14.21 -8.52
CA SER A 5 2.12 -14.38 -9.97
C SER A 5 1.61 -13.08 -10.61
N PRO A 6 2.08 -12.71 -11.82
CA PRO A 6 1.59 -11.53 -12.55
C PRO A 6 0.07 -11.48 -12.67
N ILE A 7 -0.57 -12.64 -12.86
CA ILE A 7 -2.03 -12.77 -12.97
C ILE A 7 -2.71 -12.36 -11.67
N VAL A 8 -2.17 -12.76 -10.52
CA VAL A 8 -2.74 -12.40 -9.21
C VAL A 8 -2.63 -10.91 -8.96
N ASN A 9 -1.49 -10.29 -9.29
CA ASN A 9 -1.32 -8.84 -9.16
C ASN A 9 -2.30 -8.08 -10.07
N PHE A 10 -2.50 -8.56 -11.31
CA PHE A 10 -3.48 -7.98 -12.22
C PHE A 10 -4.91 -8.07 -11.65
N LEU A 11 -5.31 -9.25 -11.16
CA LEU A 11 -6.63 -9.44 -10.55
C LEU A 11 -6.85 -8.53 -9.34
N VAL A 12 -5.82 -8.31 -8.52
CA VAL A 12 -5.91 -7.38 -7.38
C VAL A 12 -6.08 -5.94 -7.84
N VAL A 13 -5.39 -5.52 -8.91
CA VAL A 13 -5.58 -4.17 -9.48
C VAL A 13 -7.00 -4.00 -10.02
N VAL A 14 -7.52 -5.01 -10.73
CA VAL A 14 -8.91 -5.01 -11.22
C VAL A 14 -9.90 -4.97 -10.06
N ALA A 15 -9.70 -5.77 -9.02
CA ALA A 15 -10.53 -5.77 -7.83
C ALA A 15 -10.47 -4.41 -7.11
N ALA A 16 -9.28 -3.82 -6.96
CA ALA A 16 -9.10 -2.49 -6.39
C ALA A 16 -9.83 -1.41 -7.19
N LEU A 17 -9.82 -1.51 -8.52
CA LEU A 17 -10.58 -0.60 -9.40
C LEU A 17 -12.09 -0.74 -9.19
N ILE A 18 -12.60 -1.98 -9.14
CA ILE A 18 -14.02 -2.25 -8.88
C ILE A 18 -14.43 -1.68 -7.51
N ILE A 19 -13.61 -1.90 -6.46
CA ILE A 19 -13.87 -1.39 -5.11
C ILE A 19 -13.83 0.14 -5.09
N ALA A 20 -12.88 0.77 -5.78
CA ALA A 20 -12.79 2.22 -5.89
C ALA A 20 -14.00 2.82 -6.60
N ILE A 21 -14.45 2.23 -7.70
CA ILE A 21 -15.68 2.65 -8.40
C ILE A 21 -16.90 2.45 -7.49
N ALA A 22 -17.02 1.28 -6.87
CA ALA A 22 -18.11 0.96 -5.95
C ALA A 22 -18.18 1.94 -4.77
N SER A 23 -17.03 2.43 -4.29
CA SER A 23 -16.98 3.41 -3.20
C SER A 23 -17.64 4.74 -3.55
N THR A 24 -17.74 5.10 -4.83
CA THR A 24 -18.37 6.37 -5.27
C THR A 24 -19.89 6.39 -5.08
N PHE A 25 -20.51 5.22 -4.91
CA PHE A 25 -21.94 5.13 -4.57
C PHE A 25 -22.22 5.43 -3.09
N PHE A 26 -21.18 5.44 -2.24
CA PHE A 26 -21.31 5.65 -0.80
C PHE A 26 -20.58 6.91 -0.31
N TYR A 27 -19.51 7.33 -1.00
CA TYR A 27 -18.66 8.45 -0.62
C TYR A 27 -18.44 9.40 -1.81
N PRO A 28 -18.06 10.67 -1.56
CA PRO A 28 -17.66 11.57 -2.63
C PRO A 28 -16.57 10.96 -3.52
N ALA A 29 -16.63 11.24 -4.83
CA ALA A 29 -15.71 10.66 -5.81
C ALA A 29 -14.22 10.91 -5.48
N SER A 30 -13.91 11.97 -4.72
CA SER A 30 -12.55 12.27 -4.23
C SER A 30 -11.94 11.16 -3.36
N TYR A 31 -12.76 10.31 -2.70
CA TYR A 31 -12.27 9.19 -1.90
C TYR A 31 -11.81 7.99 -2.73
N SER A 32 -12.33 7.85 -3.95
CA SER A 32 -12.11 6.65 -4.78
C SER A 32 -10.64 6.36 -5.05
N ILE A 33 -9.83 7.39 -5.30
CA ILE A 33 -8.40 7.25 -5.53
C ILE A 33 -7.68 6.74 -4.27
N PHE A 34 -8.08 7.21 -3.09
CA PHE A 34 -7.48 6.76 -1.83
C PHE A 34 -7.91 5.34 -1.48
N VAL A 35 -9.15 4.95 -1.80
CA VAL A 35 -9.62 3.56 -1.67
C VAL A 35 -8.82 2.64 -2.60
N PHE A 36 -8.58 3.04 -3.85
CA PHE A 36 -7.73 2.29 -4.78
C PHE A 36 -6.31 2.10 -4.23
N LEU A 37 -5.70 3.18 -3.74
CA LEU A 37 -4.37 3.15 -3.12
C LEU A 37 -4.35 2.30 -1.84
N LEU A 38 -5.44 2.28 -1.08
CA LEU A 38 -5.56 1.46 0.13
C LEU A 38 -5.47 -0.03 -0.22
N VAL A 39 -6.27 -0.49 -1.19
CA VAL A 39 -6.34 -1.90 -1.57
C VAL A 39 -5.03 -2.36 -2.22
N THR A 40 -4.52 -1.59 -3.18
CA THR A 40 -3.26 -1.91 -3.86
C THR A 40 -2.06 -1.82 -2.92
N GLY A 41 -1.99 -0.80 -2.07
CA GLY A 41 -0.96 -0.64 -1.06
C GLY A 41 -0.97 -1.77 -0.02
N SER A 42 -2.16 -2.16 0.45
CA SER A 42 -2.34 -3.28 1.38
C SER A 42 -1.82 -4.58 0.78
N TRP A 43 -2.13 -4.84 -0.50
CA TRP A 43 -1.65 -6.03 -1.19
C TRP A 43 -0.12 -6.05 -1.33
N LEU A 44 0.49 -4.92 -1.72
CA LEU A 44 1.94 -4.82 -1.85
C LEU A 44 2.65 -5.00 -0.51
N ALA A 45 2.14 -4.37 0.56
CA ALA A 45 2.66 -4.55 1.91
C ALA A 45 2.51 -6.01 2.36
N LEU A 46 1.32 -6.61 2.19
CA LEU A 46 1.05 -8.00 2.56
C LEU A 46 1.97 -8.97 1.81
N THR A 47 2.08 -8.82 0.49
CA THR A 47 2.96 -9.67 -0.31
C THR A 47 4.43 -9.48 0.03
N ALA A 48 4.86 -8.28 0.44
CA ALA A 48 6.21 -8.06 0.93
C ALA A 48 6.54 -8.93 2.15
N PHE A 49 5.64 -9.03 3.12
CA PHE A 49 5.83 -9.86 4.31
C PHE A 49 5.62 -11.36 4.05
N LEU A 50 4.74 -11.73 3.12
CA LEU A 50 4.44 -13.13 2.80
C LEU A 50 5.43 -13.76 1.81
N THR A 51 6.18 -12.97 1.04
CA THR A 51 7.14 -13.51 0.07
C THR A 51 8.33 -14.13 0.81
N ARG A 52 8.35 -15.46 0.93
CA ARG A 52 9.51 -16.20 1.46
C ARG A 52 10.72 -16.04 0.53
N ARG A 53 11.86 -15.79 1.17
CA ARG A 53 13.20 -15.62 0.59
C ARG A 53 13.54 -16.77 -0.37
N ARG A 54 13.64 -16.51 -1.69
CA ARG A 54 14.52 -17.33 -2.53
C ARG A 54 15.94 -16.84 -2.29
N ARG A 55 16.71 -17.57 -1.48
CA ARG A 55 18.14 -17.32 -1.26
C ARG A 55 18.83 -17.28 -2.64
N GLY A 56 19.48 -16.17 -2.98
CA GLY A 56 20.37 -16.11 -4.16
C GLY A 56 20.26 -14.90 -5.08
N VAL A 57 19.42 -13.89 -4.83
CA VAL A 57 19.34 -12.70 -5.69
C VAL A 57 20.17 -11.55 -5.11
N THR A 58 21.22 -11.14 -5.82
CA THR A 58 22.21 -10.10 -5.48
C THR A 58 21.73 -8.65 -5.67
N ARG A 59 20.44 -8.44 -5.97
CA ARG A 59 19.78 -7.12 -6.06
C ARG A 59 18.71 -7.01 -4.98
N TYR A 60 18.45 -5.78 -4.51
CA TYR A 60 17.45 -5.45 -3.48
C TYR A 60 16.25 -6.42 -3.52
N PRO A 61 15.93 -7.09 -2.39
CA PRO A 61 14.91 -8.11 -2.41
C PRO A 61 13.57 -7.49 -2.84
N ALA A 62 12.90 -8.12 -3.79
CA ALA A 62 11.64 -7.63 -4.34
C ALA A 62 10.57 -7.40 -3.23
N SER A 63 10.67 -8.11 -2.11
CA SER A 63 9.88 -7.87 -0.91
C SER A 63 10.11 -6.49 -0.31
N ALA A 64 11.35 -6.03 -0.17
CA ALA A 64 11.66 -4.70 0.36
C ALA A 64 11.06 -3.62 -0.53
N VAL A 65 11.23 -3.72 -1.85
CA VAL A 65 10.65 -2.77 -2.81
C VAL A 65 9.12 -2.74 -2.73
N ARG A 66 8.47 -3.90 -2.63
CA ARG A 66 7.02 -3.98 -2.43
C ARG A 66 6.57 -3.38 -1.10
N SER A 67 7.33 -3.57 -0.03
CA SER A 67 7.01 -2.95 1.28
C SER A 67 7.09 -1.43 1.21
N LEU A 68 8.06 -0.89 0.48
CA LEU A 68 8.24 0.55 0.30
C LEU A 68 7.07 1.14 -0.47
N TYR A 69 6.76 0.62 -1.66
CA TYR A 69 5.64 1.13 -2.44
C TYR A 69 4.29 0.90 -1.75
N GLY A 70 4.10 -0.28 -1.15
CA GLY A 70 2.88 -0.60 -0.41
C GLY A 70 2.66 0.32 0.79
N GLY A 71 3.70 0.51 1.62
CA GLY A 71 3.64 1.39 2.78
C GLY A 71 3.43 2.85 2.42
N LEU A 72 4.07 3.35 1.35
CA LEU A 72 3.84 4.71 0.85
C LEU A 72 2.40 4.90 0.35
N MET A 73 1.87 3.95 -0.43
CA MET A 73 0.48 3.99 -0.90
C MET A 73 -0.52 3.97 0.26
N LEU A 74 -0.28 3.15 1.29
CA LEU A 74 -1.10 3.13 2.50
C LEU A 74 -1.03 4.44 3.28
N SER A 75 0.16 5.04 3.38
CA SER A 75 0.36 6.31 4.08
C SER A 75 -0.38 7.46 3.38
N VAL A 76 -0.25 7.56 2.05
CA VAL A 76 -0.98 8.53 1.23
C VAL A 76 -2.48 8.31 1.31
N SER A 77 -2.92 7.05 1.22
CA SER A 77 -4.33 6.67 1.31
C SER A 77 -4.96 7.08 2.64
N ALA A 78 -4.36 6.65 3.76
CA ALA A 78 -4.86 6.95 5.10
C ALA A 78 -4.90 8.46 5.36
N ALA A 79 -3.82 9.18 5.01
CA ALA A 79 -3.77 10.63 5.17
C ALA A 79 -4.82 11.34 4.30
N GLY A 80 -4.99 10.91 3.05
CA GLY A 80 -5.98 11.48 2.13
C GLY A 80 -7.42 11.26 2.60
N ILE A 81 -7.74 10.06 3.11
CA ILE A 81 -9.06 9.77 3.68
C ILE A 81 -9.32 10.65 4.91
N LEU A 82 -8.35 10.78 5.82
CA LEU A 82 -8.48 11.64 7.00
C LEU A 82 -8.65 13.12 6.63
N PHE A 83 -7.87 13.59 5.65
CA PHE A 83 -7.96 14.96 5.16
C PHE A 83 -9.34 15.26 4.56
N LEU A 84 -9.88 14.36 3.74
CA LEU A 84 -11.23 14.51 3.18
C LEU A 84 -12.33 14.34 4.24
N GLY A 85 -12.07 13.56 5.28
CA GLY A 85 -12.99 13.30 6.39
C GLY A 85 -13.19 14.48 7.34
N SER A 86 -12.68 15.67 6.99
CA SER A 86 -12.73 16.88 7.81
C SER A 86 -12.03 16.74 9.17
N VAL A 87 -11.10 15.80 9.29
CA VAL A 87 -10.17 15.75 10.42
C VAL A 87 -9.19 16.91 10.30
N ASP A 88 -8.75 17.49 11.42
CA ASP A 88 -7.69 18.51 11.42
C ASP A 88 -6.54 18.06 10.52
N TRP A 89 -6.19 18.90 9.53
CA TRP A 89 -5.16 18.59 8.54
C TRP A 89 -3.82 18.20 9.19
N ARG A 90 -3.56 18.69 10.42
CA ARG A 90 -2.40 18.30 11.22
C ARG A 90 -2.37 16.80 11.50
N ILE A 91 -3.52 16.19 11.78
CA ILE A 91 -3.62 14.74 12.02
C ILE A 91 -3.32 13.96 10.74
N ALA A 92 -3.84 14.40 9.59
CA ALA A 92 -3.52 13.80 8.30
C ALA A 92 -2.01 13.86 8.01
N VAL A 93 -1.36 14.99 8.30
CA VAL A 93 0.11 15.14 8.17
C VAL A 93 0.86 14.24 9.14
N ILE A 94 0.44 14.16 10.41
CA ILE A 94 1.07 13.27 11.40
C ILE A 94 0.97 11.82 10.95
N VAL A 95 -0.20 11.38 10.50
CA VAL A 95 -0.42 10.00 9.99
C VAL A 95 0.43 9.73 8.75
N PHE A 96 0.53 10.70 7.84
CA PHE A 96 1.39 10.59 6.66
C PHE A 96 2.87 10.41 7.04
N LEU A 97 3.40 11.28 7.91
CA LEU A 97 4.80 11.24 8.33
C LEU A 97 5.12 9.99 9.14
N ALA A 98 4.24 9.60 10.07
CA ALA A 98 4.38 8.36 10.82
C ALA A 98 4.37 7.14 9.89
N GLY A 99 3.47 7.13 8.89
CA GLY A 99 3.40 6.09 7.88
C GLY A 99 4.68 5.97 7.04
N ILE A 100 5.26 7.10 6.59
CA ILE A 100 6.56 7.13 5.90
C ILE A 100 7.66 6.56 6.80
N GLY A 101 7.72 6.99 8.06
CA GLY A 101 8.70 6.50 9.03
C GLY A 101 8.63 4.98 9.20
N LEU A 102 7.43 4.44 9.43
CA LEU A 102 7.19 2.99 9.53
C LEU A 102 7.54 2.24 8.25
N THR A 103 7.23 2.84 7.09
CA THR A 103 7.57 2.28 5.78
C THR A 103 9.09 2.18 5.61
N GLY A 104 9.83 3.21 6.01
CA GLY A 104 11.29 3.21 5.98
C GLY A 104 11.89 2.12 6.88
N VAL A 105 11.35 1.95 8.09
CA VAL A 105 11.77 0.88 9.02
C VAL A 105 11.48 -0.50 8.41
N ALA A 106 10.28 -0.72 7.88
CA ALA A 106 9.90 -1.99 7.25
C ALA A 106 10.79 -2.31 6.05
N PHE A 107 11.05 -1.33 5.18
CA PHE A 107 11.97 -1.45 4.06
C PHE A 107 13.37 -1.85 4.53
N TYR A 108 13.92 -1.16 5.53
CA TYR A 108 15.26 -1.45 6.04
C TYR A 108 15.35 -2.87 6.61
N LEU A 109 14.36 -3.29 7.40
CA LEU A 109 14.32 -4.64 7.98
C LEU A 109 14.25 -5.71 6.89
N LEU A 110 13.45 -5.50 5.85
CA LEU A 110 13.32 -6.45 4.74
C LEU A 110 14.52 -6.41 3.78
N ALA A 111 15.20 -5.27 3.64
CA ALA A 111 16.39 -5.12 2.83
C ALA A 111 17.63 -5.74 3.50
N LYS A 112 17.70 -5.68 4.83
CA LYS A 112 18.78 -6.30 5.63
C LYS A 112 18.64 -7.83 5.71
N GLN A 113 17.42 -8.34 5.58
CA GLN A 113 17.09 -9.75 5.79
C GLN A 113 17.73 -10.71 4.82
#